data_AF-A0A4Y8QAU8-F1
#
_entry.id   AF-A0A4Y8QAU8-F1
#
_cell.length_a   1.000
_cell.length_b   1.000
_cell.length_c   1.000
_cell.angle_alpha   90.00
_cell.angle_beta   90.00
_cell.angle_gamma   90.00
#
_symmetry.space_group_name_H-M   'P 1'
#
loop_
_entity.id
_entity.type
_entity.pdbx_description
1 polymer ?
#
loop_
_entity_poly.entity_id
_entity_poly.type
_entity_poly.pdbx_seq_one_letter_code
_entity_poly.pdbx_strand_id
1 'polypeptide(L)' 'MITIKFKDKIIPVLNYSQKSSHLQMLHAKLREQELNFEFRKKLKMITLIEIIGDVAIFKYHDGTKLYLEVS' A
#
# COMPACT_ATOMS: atom_id res chain seq x y z
N MET A 1 -4.41 -14.69 -1.42
CA MET A 1 -4.47 -13.35 -0.81
C MET A 1 -3.07 -13.01 -0.33
N ILE A 2 -2.51 -11.88 -0.74
CA ILE A 2 -1.14 -11.46 -0.39
C ILE A 2 -1.24 -10.50 0.79
N THR A 3 -0.24 -10.48 1.66
CA THR A 3 -0.18 -9.54 2.79
C THR A 3 1.17 -8.85 2.81
N ILE A 4 1.16 -7.55 3.10
CA ILE A 4 2.37 -6.78 3.37
C ILE A 4 2.45 -6.55 4.88
N LYS A 5 3.55 -6.97 5.49
CA LYS A 5 3.92 -6.53 6.83
C LYS A 5 4.72 -5.24 6.71
N PHE A 6 4.19 -4.16 7.25
CA PHE A 6 4.89 -2.88 7.32
C PHE A 6 4.82 -2.35 8.75
N LYS A 7 5.98 -2.25 9.40
CA LYS A 7 6.10 -2.03 10.86
C LYS A 7 5.27 -3.07 11.63
N ASP A 8 4.44 -2.61 12.55
CA ASP A 8 3.58 -3.46 13.39
C ASP A 8 2.22 -3.76 12.74
N LYS A 9 2.04 -3.40 11.46
CA LYS A 9 0.79 -3.57 10.73
C LYS A 9 0.91 -4.61 9.64
N ILE A 10 -0.06 -5.52 9.59
CA ILE A 10 -0.27 -6.44 8.48
C ILE A 10 -1.40 -5.87 7.63
N ILE A 11 -1.12 -5.62 6.35
CA ILE A 11 -2.06 -5.02 5.41
C ILE A 11 -2.36 -6.02 4.32
N PRO A 12 -3.63 -6.39 4.08
CA PRO A 12 -3.98 -7.25 2.97
C PRO A 12 -3.77 -6.51 1.64
N VAL A 13 -3.31 -7.24 0.64
CA VAL A 13 -3.05 -6.74 -0.71
C VAL A 13 -3.72 -7.63 -1.74
N LEU A 14 -4.51 -7.00 -2.61
CA LEU A 14 -5.09 -7.63 -3.80
C LEU A 14 -4.32 -7.13 -5.02
N ASN A 15 -3.53 -8.02 -5.62
CA ASN A 15 -2.77 -7.70 -6.83
C ASN A 15 -3.52 -8.22 -8.06
N TYR A 16 -4.20 -7.32 -8.77
CA TYR A 16 -4.90 -7.63 -10.02
C TYR A 16 -3.99 -7.55 -11.24
N SER A 17 -2.81 -6.92 -11.11
CA SER A 17 -1.83 -6.73 -12.19
C SER A 17 -1.00 -7.98 -12.49
N GLN A 18 -1.03 -8.99 -11.61
CA GLN A 18 -0.26 -10.26 -11.66
C GLN A 18 1.27 -10.13 -11.75
N LYS A 19 1.82 -8.93 -11.94
CA LYS A 19 3.26 -8.66 -11.90
C LYS A 19 3.77 -8.65 -10.46
N SER A 20 4.78 -9.47 -10.18
CA SER A 20 5.45 -9.54 -8.88
C SER A 20 6.31 -8.31 -8.59
N SER A 21 6.79 -7.61 -9.64
CA SER A 21 7.59 -6.38 -9.51
C SER A 21 6.84 -5.26 -8.79
N HIS A 22 5.53 -5.11 -9.02
CA HIS A 22 4.74 -4.03 -8.40
C HIS A 22 4.65 -4.17 -6.88
N LEU A 23 4.68 -5.40 -6.34
CA LEU A 23 4.75 -5.61 -4.90
C LEU A 23 6.09 -5.15 -4.32
N GLN A 24 7.19 -5.40 -5.04
CA GLN A 24 8.51 -4.93 -4.63
C GLN A 24 8.60 -3.40 -4.67
N MET A 25 8.04 -2.77 -5.71
CA MET A 25 7.97 -1.32 -5.82
C MET A 25 7.08 -0.70 -4.75
N LEU A 26 5.92 -1.28 -4.48
CA LEU A 26 5.07 -0.88 -3.35
C LEU A 26 5.84 -0.94 -2.03
N HIS A 27 6.59 -2.02 -1.78
CA HIS A 27 7.44 -2.13 -0.60
C HIS A 27 8.52 -1.04 -0.53
N ALA A 28 9.16 -0.71 -1.65
CA ALA A 28 10.15 0.36 -1.72
C ALA A 28 9.51 1.72 -1.40
N LYS A 29 8.37 2.04 -2.01
CA LYS A 29 7.63 3.28 -1.74
C LYS A 29 7.15 3.39 -0.28
N LEU A 30 6.71 2.28 0.31
CA LEU A 30 6.36 2.25 1.72
C LEU A 30 7.56 2.58 2.63
N ARG A 31 8.75 2.07 2.29
CA ARG A 31 9.99 2.43 3.00
C ARG A 31 10.38 3.89 2.82
N GLU A 32 10.22 4.46 1.62
CA GLU A 32 10.46 5.89 1.38
C GLU A 32 9.57 6.77 2.29
N GLN A 33 8.33 6.33 2.53
CA GLN A 33 7.37 7.03 3.39
C GLN A 33 7.48 6.67 4.88
N GLU A 34 8.45 5.85 5.27
CA GLU A 34 8.56 5.33 6.64
C GLU A 34 8.70 6.43 7.70
N LEU A 35 9.46 7.48 7.39
CA LEU A 35 9.70 8.60 8.30
C LEU A 35 8.68 9.74 8.12
N ASN A 36 7.80 9.66 7.12
CA ASN A 36 6.78 10.67 6.88
C ASN A 36 5.69 10.60 7.97
N PHE A 37 5.54 11.67 8.75
CA PHE A 37 4.59 11.73 9.86
C PHE A 37 3.14 11.59 9.41
N GLU A 38 2.73 12.32 8.37
CA GLU A 38 1.37 12.26 7.82
C GLU A 38 1.05 10.88 7.26
N PHE A 39 2.02 10.26 6.57
CA PHE A 39 1.86 8.90 6.09
C PHE A 39 1.70 7.92 7.24
N ARG A 40 2.50 7.99 8.31
CA ARG A 40 2.37 7.12 9.48
C ARG A 40 1.03 7.27 10.20
N LYS A 41 0.47 8.49 10.26
CA LYS A 41 -0.88 8.72 10.79
C LYS A 41 -1.92 7.99 9.95
N LYS A 42 -1.84 8.14 8.62
CA LYS A 42 -2.74 7.45 7.68
C LYS A 42 -2.50 5.94 7.60
N LEU A 43 -1.28 5.45 7.85
CA LEU A 43 -0.93 4.03 7.85
C LEU A 43 -1.83 3.24 8.80
N LYS A 44 -2.08 3.79 9.99
CA LYS A 44 -2.97 3.20 11.00
C LYS A 44 -4.40 3.01 10.47
N MET A 45 -4.81 3.85 9.51
CA MET A 45 -6.16 3.84 8.96
C MET A 45 -6.34 2.93 7.74
N ILE A 46 -5.25 2.46 7.11
CA ILE A 46 -5.32 1.61 5.90
C ILE A 46 -5.99 0.28 6.23
N THR A 47 -6.99 -0.12 5.46
CA THR A 47 -7.68 -1.41 5.60
C THR A 47 -7.28 -2.39 4.52
N LEU A 48 -7.00 -1.91 3.31
CA LEU A 48 -6.70 -2.73 2.14
C LEU A 48 -5.82 -1.96 1.15
N ILE A 49 -4.96 -2.69 0.43
CA ILE A 49 -4.27 -2.16 -0.75
C ILE A 49 -4.70 -2.96 -1.98
N GLU A 50 -5.04 -2.28 -3.06
CA GLU A 50 -5.31 -2.89 -4.36
C GLU A 50 -4.26 -2.42 -5.36
N ILE A 51 -3.65 -3.35 -6.09
CA ILE A 51 -2.76 -3.01 -7.20
C ILE A 51 -3.51 -3.29 -8.49
N ILE A 52 -3.75 -2.25 -9.28
CA ILE A 52 -4.47 -2.29 -10.56
C ILE A 52 -3.59 -1.59 -11.60
N GLY A 53 -3.19 -2.32 -12.64
CA GLY A 53 -2.19 -1.83 -13.58
C GLY A 53 -0.90 -1.48 -12.85
N ASP A 54 -0.48 -0.22 -12.97
CA ASP A 54 0.73 0.36 -12.39
C ASP A 54 0.44 1.26 -11.17
N VAL A 55 -0.75 1.14 -10.58
CA VAL A 55 -1.18 1.96 -9.44
C VAL A 55 -1.55 1.11 -8.24
N ALA A 56 -1.00 1.45 -7.07
CA ALA A 56 -1.43 0.99 -5.77
C ALA A 56 -2.46 1.95 -5.17
N ILE A 57 -3.62 1.40 -4.80
CA ILE A 57 -4.75 2.11 -4.22
C ILE A 57 -4.85 1.69 -2.75
N PHE A 58 -4.55 2.61 -1.86
CA PHE A 58 -4.70 2.44 -0.42
C PHE A 58 -6.13 2.83 -0.03
N LYS A 59 -6.89 1.88 0.52
CA LYS A 59 -8.21 2.15 1.09
C LYS A 59 -8.09 2.41 2.58
N TYR A 60 -8.71 3.48 3.04
CA TYR A 60 -8.78 3.84 4.45
C TYR A 60 -10.13 3.45 5.05
N HIS A 61 -10.20 3.31 6.37
CA HIS A 61 -11.44 2.94 7.07
C HIS A 61 -12.55 4.01 6.94
N ASP A 62 -12.20 5.25 6.62
CA ASP A 62 -13.15 6.36 6.44
C ASP A 62 -13.71 6.44 5.00
N GLY A 63 -13.34 5.48 4.15
CA GLY A 63 -13.78 5.41 2.76
C GLY A 63 -12.92 6.20 1.78
N THR A 64 -11.98 7.01 2.26
CA THR A 64 -11.04 7.73 1.40
C THR A 64 -10.02 6.79 0.75
N LYS A 65 -9.38 7.25 -0.33
CA LYS A 65 -8.38 6.49 -1.08
C LYS A 65 -7.13 7.33 -1.34
N LEU A 66 -5.96 6.71 -1.25
CA LEU A 66 -4.70 7.28 -1.74
C LEU A 66 -4.23 6.45 -2.95
N TYR A 67 -3.85 7.14 -4.02
CA TYR A 67 -3.34 6.55 -5.24
C TYR A 67 -1.83 6.76 -5.30
N LEU A 68 -1.09 5.71 -5.60
CA LEU A 68 0.37 5.73 -5.66
C LEU A 68 0.83 4.92 -6.86
N GLU A 69 1.65 5.51 -7.71
CA GLU A 69 2.26 4.81 -8.84
C GLU A 69 3.33 3.80 -8.37
N VAL A 70 3.35 2.63 -8.99
CA VAL A 70 4.22 1.48 -8.67
C VAL A 70 4.88 0.88 -9.92
N SER A 71 5.26 1.75 -10.87
CA SER A 71 6.06 1.45 -12.08
C SER A 71 7.48 1.98 -12.01
#